data_AF-A0A847N7H3-F1
#
_entry.id   AF-A0A847N7H3-F1
#
_cell.length_a   1.000
_cell.length_b   1.000
_cell.length_c   1.000
_cell.angle_alpha   90.00
_cell.angle_beta   90.00
_cell.angle_gamma   90.00
#
_symmetry.space_group_name_H-M   'P 1'
#
loop_
_entity.id
_entity.type
_entity.pdbx_description
1 polymer ?
#
loop_
_entity_poly.entity_id
_entity_poly.type
_entity_poly.pdbx_seq_one_letter_code
_entity_poly.pdbx_strand_id
1 'polypeptide(L)'
;MIEWFGFLIVVFAIVYFLYMLFRFLKRRIVLFDDKIYVQKDIGGKDTKLQYALDVKFDDIQSIGITVDSNNSHNQYMRFVITPMPNVVLYLKNGKAERINVYYYSKKQTIEIIDYIIGKKKLIDATFENKSGQELIDGLRNVKI
;
A
#
# COMPACT_ATOMS: atom_id res chain seq x y z
N MET A 1 -37.97 6.21 26.13
CA MET A 1 -37.37 5.02 25.49
C MET A 1 -36.50 5.37 24.27
N ILE A 2 -36.92 6.29 23.39
CA ILE A 2 -36.17 6.70 22.19
C ILE A 2 -34.82 7.37 22.52
N GLU A 3 -34.74 8.14 23.62
CA GLU A 3 -33.51 8.85 24.01
C GLU A 3 -32.36 7.90 24.42
N TRP A 4 -32.68 6.84 25.17
CA TRP A 4 -31.73 5.80 25.55
C TRP A 4 -31.23 5.00 24.34
N PHE A 5 -32.09 4.79 23.34
CA PHE A 5 -31.71 4.14 22.09
C PHE A 5 -30.77 5.01 21.25
N GLY A 6 -31.03 6.33 21.17
CA GLY A 6 -30.14 7.28 20.51
C GLY A 6 -28.76 7.34 21.18
N PHE A 7 -28.73 7.36 22.51
CA PHE A 7 -27.47 7.31 23.28
C PHE A 7 -26.66 6.03 22.97
N LEU A 8 -27.31 4.86 22.94
CA LEU A 8 -26.66 3.60 22.59
C LEU A 8 -26.07 3.63 21.17
N ILE A 9 -26.80 4.16 20.17
CA ILE A 9 -26.30 4.28 18.80
C ILE A 9 -25.02 5.14 18.75
N VAL A 10 -25.02 6.29 19.43
CA VAL A 10 -23.86 7.18 19.46
C VAL A 10 -22.66 6.50 20.11
N VAL A 11 -22.85 5.79 21.21
CA VAL A 11 -21.77 5.01 21.85
C VAL A 11 -21.22 3.95 20.90
N PHE A 12 -22.08 3.19 20.22
CA PHE A 12 -21.63 2.21 19.22
C PHE A 12 -20.88 2.86 18.06
N ALA A 13 -21.34 4.02 17.57
CA ALA A 13 -20.67 4.76 16.51
C ALA A 13 -19.27 5.24 16.94
N ILE A 14 -19.13 5.73 18.18
CA ILE A 14 -17.83 6.15 18.73
C ILE A 14 -16.89 4.95 18.87
N VAL A 15 -17.36 3.83 19.42
CA VAL A 15 -16.56 2.61 19.55
C VAL A 15 -16.10 2.09 18.18
N TYR A 16 -17.01 2.07 17.20
CA TYR A 16 -16.68 1.68 15.84
C TYR A 16 -15.67 2.64 15.18
N PHE A 17 -15.84 3.94 15.36
CA PHE A 17 -14.91 4.95 14.86
C PHE A 17 -13.51 4.79 15.46
N LEU A 18 -13.41 4.61 16.79
CA LEU A 18 -12.14 4.35 17.46
C LEU A 18 -11.48 3.07 16.94
N TYR A 19 -12.25 1.99 16.78
CA TYR A 19 -11.76 0.74 16.20
C TYR A 19 -11.19 0.93 14.79
N MET A 20 -11.89 1.70 13.93
CA MET A 20 -11.42 2.03 12.58
C MET A 20 -10.15 2.88 12.62
N LEU A 21 -10.06 3.85 13.54
CA LEU A 21 -8.87 4.68 13.72
C LEU A 21 -7.65 3.83 14.13
N PHE A 22 -7.81 2.93 15.11
CA PHE A 22 -6.73 2.02 15.52
C PHE A 22 -6.27 1.11 14.38
N ARG A 23 -7.21 0.60 13.57
CA ARG A 23 -6.87 -0.19 12.37
C ARG A 23 -6.05 0.62 11.37
N PHE A 24 -6.39 1.88 11.17
CA PHE A 24 -5.66 2.78 10.26
C PHE A 24 -4.24 3.05 10.77
N LEU A 25 -4.09 3.39 12.06
CA LEU A 25 -2.80 3.71 12.68
C LEU A 25 -1.79 2.56 12.64
N LYS A 26 -2.26 1.30 12.62
CA LYS A 26 -1.37 0.14 12.54
C LYS A 26 -0.83 -0.13 11.13
N ARG A 27 -1.40 0.46 10.08
CA ARG A 27 -0.88 0.32 8.72
C ARG A 27 0.36 1.17 8.59
N ARG A 28 1.53 0.53 8.57
CA ARG A 28 2.81 1.23 8.45
C ARG A 28 3.70 0.54 7.44
N ILE A 29 4.14 1.32 6.45
CA ILE A 29 5.30 1.00 5.63
C ILE A 29 6.52 1.48 6.41
N VAL A 30 7.41 0.55 6.75
CA VAL A 30 8.65 0.82 7.46
C VAL A 30 9.79 0.72 6.46
N LEU A 31 10.46 1.85 6.26
CA LEU A 31 11.63 1.97 5.40
C LEU A 31 12.86 1.86 6.30
N PHE A 32 13.57 0.73 6.22
CA PHE A 32 14.86 0.55 6.87
C PHE A 32 15.98 0.98 5.92
N ASP A 33 17.24 0.87 6.36
CA ASP A 33 18.37 1.26 5.52
C ASP A 33 18.67 0.30 4.39
N ASP A 34 18.40 -1.00 4.57
CA ASP A 34 18.69 -2.08 3.62
C ASP A 34 17.44 -2.68 2.97
N LYS A 35 16.26 -2.39 3.51
CA LYS A 35 15.01 -3.06 3.11
C LYS A 35 13.76 -2.22 3.34
N ILE A 36 12.69 -2.64 2.67
CA ILE A 36 11.32 -2.19 2.91
C ILE A 36 10.52 -3.30 3.59
N TYR A 37 9.87 -2.95 4.68
CA TYR A 37 9.00 -3.85 5.43
C TYR A 37 7.60 -3.28 5.54
N VAL A 38 6.59 -4.11 5.30
CA VAL A 38 5.19 -3.73 5.47
C VAL A 38 4.50 -4.79 6.32
N GLN A 39 3.81 -4.35 7.37
CA GLN A 39 3.04 -5.25 8.21
C GLN A 39 1.72 -5.63 7.51
N LYS A 40 1.27 -6.88 7.69
CA LYS A 40 -0.06 -7.30 7.23
C LYS A 40 -1.17 -6.51 7.91
N ASP A 41 -2.24 -6.22 7.18
CA ASP A 41 -3.44 -5.62 7.77
C ASP A 41 -4.10 -6.56 8.80
N ILE A 42 -4.79 -5.95 9.76
CA ILE A 42 -5.70 -6.65 10.67
C ILE A 42 -6.99 -6.95 9.89
N GLY A 43 -7.26 -8.24 9.66
CA GLY A 43 -8.45 -8.69 8.93
C GLY A 43 -8.36 -10.15 8.49
N GLY A 44 -9.52 -10.68 8.08
CA GLY A 44 -9.63 -12.00 7.45
C GLY A 44 -9.02 -12.01 6.05
N LYS A 45 -8.92 -13.19 5.43
CA LYS A 45 -8.33 -13.36 4.09
C LYS A 45 -9.01 -12.49 3.02
N ASP A 46 -10.33 -12.36 3.12
CA ASP A 46 -11.16 -11.70 2.09
C ASP A 46 -11.28 -10.17 2.25
N THR A 47 -10.74 -9.62 3.34
CA THR A 47 -10.78 -8.17 3.64
C THR A 47 -9.39 -7.56 3.80
N LYS A 48 -8.34 -8.36 3.63
CA LYS A 48 -6.95 -7.94 3.76
C LYS A 48 -6.44 -7.33 2.46
N LEU A 49 -6.13 -6.04 2.49
CA LEU A 49 -5.58 -5.30 1.36
C LEU A 49 -4.07 -5.51 1.26
N GLN A 50 -3.38 -5.43 2.41
CA GLN A 50 -1.93 -5.60 2.52
C GLN A 50 -1.58 -6.87 3.30
N TYR A 51 -0.76 -7.72 2.68
CA TYR A 51 -0.05 -8.83 3.32
C TYR A 51 1.35 -8.40 3.76
N ALA A 52 1.98 -9.20 4.61
CA ALA A 52 3.31 -8.88 5.10
C ALA A 52 4.31 -8.95 3.94
N LEU A 53 5.21 -7.98 3.88
CA LEU A 53 6.26 -7.87 2.86
C LEU A 53 7.57 -7.51 3.54
N ASP A 54 8.65 -8.16 3.14
CA ASP A 54 10.02 -7.88 3.59
C ASP A 54 10.95 -8.05 2.38
N VAL A 55 11.35 -6.94 1.77
CA VAL A 55 12.10 -6.91 0.51
C VAL A 55 13.35 -6.06 0.70
N LYS A 56 14.53 -6.65 0.46
CA LYS A 56 15.78 -5.89 0.44
C LYS A 56 15.84 -5.02 -0.80
N PHE A 57 16.42 -3.83 -0.68
CA PHE A 57 16.56 -2.94 -1.84
C PHE A 57 17.41 -3.57 -2.94
N ASP A 58 18.44 -4.34 -2.59
CA ASP A 58 19.26 -5.01 -3.62
C ASP A 58 18.49 -6.07 -4.43
N ASP A 59 17.42 -6.66 -3.88
CA ASP A 59 16.63 -7.67 -4.60
C ASP A 59 15.71 -7.04 -5.67
N ILE A 60 15.53 -5.72 -5.66
CA ILE A 60 14.63 -5.00 -6.57
C ILE A 60 15.31 -4.83 -7.94
N GLN A 61 14.67 -5.35 -8.98
CA GLN A 61 15.08 -5.18 -10.37
C GLN A 61 14.40 -3.98 -11.03
N SER A 62 13.12 -3.75 -10.73
CA SER A 62 12.41 -2.56 -11.19
C SER A 62 11.19 -2.29 -10.31
N ILE A 63 10.72 -1.05 -10.37
CA ILE A 63 9.56 -0.56 -9.64
C ILE A 63 8.51 -0.11 -10.65
N GLY A 64 7.25 -0.36 -10.34
CA GLY A 64 6.11 0.13 -11.10
C GLY A 64 4.93 0.43 -10.20
N ILE A 65 3.81 0.81 -10.80
CA ILE A 65 2.57 1.06 -10.09
C ILE A 65 1.39 0.52 -10.91
N THR A 66 0.45 -0.15 -10.25
CA THR A 66 -0.79 -0.64 -10.87
C THR A 66 -1.99 -0.11 -10.11
N VAL A 67 -3.14 -0.07 -10.78
CA VAL A 67 -4.43 0.25 -10.16
C VAL A 67 -5.38 -0.88 -10.51
N ASP A 68 -5.79 -1.64 -9.50
CA ASP A 68 -6.61 -2.84 -9.68
C ASP A 68 -7.47 -3.12 -8.43
N SER A 69 -8.40 -4.06 -8.54
CA SER A 69 -9.25 -4.50 -7.41
C SER A 69 -8.65 -5.70 -6.65
N ASN A 70 -7.33 -5.88 -6.73
CA ASN A 70 -6.65 -7.00 -6.09
C ASN A 70 -5.98 -6.55 -4.77
N ASN A 71 -5.77 -7.51 -3.88
CA ASN A 71 -4.90 -7.31 -2.71
C ASN A 71 -3.42 -7.34 -3.12
N SER A 72 -2.53 -7.11 -2.15
CA SER A 72 -1.08 -7.12 -2.38
C SER A 72 -0.49 -8.48 -2.79
N HIS A 73 -1.25 -9.57 -2.69
CA HIS A 73 -0.91 -10.89 -3.27
C HIS A 73 -1.46 -11.08 -4.68
N ASN A 74 -1.98 -10.03 -5.32
CA ASN A 74 -2.64 -10.06 -6.62
C ASN A 74 -3.88 -10.97 -6.68
N GLN A 75 -4.60 -11.10 -5.56
CA GLN A 75 -5.84 -11.87 -5.49
C GLN A 75 -7.04 -10.93 -5.58
N TYR A 76 -8.00 -11.27 -6.44
CA TYR A 76 -9.23 -10.50 -6.60
C TYR A 76 -10.01 -10.38 -5.29
N MET A 77 -10.45 -9.17 -4.97
CA MET A 77 -11.23 -8.90 -3.77
C MET A 77 -12.68 -8.58 -4.10
N ARG A 78 -13.58 -9.51 -3.77
CA ARG A 78 -15.02 -9.44 -4.09
C ARG A 78 -15.72 -8.17 -3.57
N PHE A 79 -15.27 -7.63 -2.43
CA PHE A 79 -15.90 -6.47 -1.78
C PHE A 79 -15.17 -5.15 -2.04
N VAL A 80 -14.18 -5.15 -2.93
CA VAL A 80 -13.47 -3.93 -3.32
C VAL A 80 -14.15 -3.36 -4.57
N ILE A 81 -14.94 -2.32 -4.34
CA ILE A 81 -15.72 -1.60 -5.36
C ILE A 81 -14.91 -0.49 -6.04
N THR A 82 -13.80 -0.07 -5.43
CA THR A 82 -12.93 0.99 -5.95
C THR A 82 -11.55 0.41 -6.26
N PRO A 83 -11.05 0.54 -7.49
CA PRO A 83 -9.67 0.16 -7.82
C PRO A 83 -8.67 0.87 -6.91
N MET A 84 -7.65 0.14 -6.47
CA MET A 84 -6.67 0.59 -5.48
C MET A 84 -5.28 0.64 -6.10
N PRO A 85 -4.49 1.68 -5.78
CA PRO A 85 -3.11 1.74 -6.23
C PRO A 85 -2.23 0.77 -5.43
N ASN A 86 -1.41 0.01 -6.16
CA ASN A 86 -0.38 -0.86 -5.62
C ASN A 86 0.98 -0.47 -6.24
N VAL A 87 1.97 -0.17 -5.40
CA VAL A 87 3.38 -0.10 -5.84
C VAL A 87 3.86 -1.52 -6.04
N VAL A 88 4.39 -1.83 -7.22
CA VAL A 88 4.86 -3.17 -7.59
C VAL A 88 6.39 -3.17 -7.61
N LEU A 89 6.98 -4.05 -6.82
CA LEU A 89 8.41 -4.32 -6.77
C LEU A 89 8.68 -5.59 -7.57
N TYR A 90 9.25 -5.45 -8.77
CA TYR A 90 9.72 -6.58 -9.56
C TYR A 90 11.10 -6.97 -9.06
N LEU A 91 11.23 -8.21 -8.60
CA LEU A 91 12.44 -8.71 -7.96
C LEU A 91 13.33 -9.45 -8.98
N LYS A 92 14.64 -9.47 -8.72
CA LYS A 92 15.64 -10.17 -9.54
C LYS A 92 15.34 -11.68 -9.71
N ASN A 93 14.60 -12.28 -8.77
CA ASN A 93 14.18 -13.69 -8.83
C ASN A 93 12.92 -13.94 -9.70
N GLY A 94 12.43 -12.91 -10.40
CA GLY A 94 11.23 -12.98 -11.25
C GLY A 94 9.90 -12.87 -10.51
N LYS A 95 9.90 -12.75 -9.16
CA LYS A 95 8.67 -12.50 -8.38
C LYS A 95 8.30 -11.02 -8.39
N ALA A 96 7.03 -10.74 -8.17
CA ALA A 96 6.50 -9.39 -8.01
C ALA A 96 5.82 -9.27 -6.64
N GLU A 97 6.38 -8.40 -5.80
CA GLU A 97 5.83 -8.07 -4.49
C GLU A 97 5.07 -6.74 -4.58
N ARG A 98 3.95 -6.59 -3.86
CA ARG A 98 3.11 -5.40 -3.97
C ARG A 98 2.91 -4.73 -2.62
N ILE A 99 2.87 -3.41 -2.67
CA ILE A 99 2.56 -2.55 -1.53
C ILE A 99 1.31 -1.76 -1.89
N ASN A 100 0.20 -2.09 -1.24
CA ASN A 100 -1.03 -1.35 -1.35
C ASN A 100 -0.86 0.03 -0.71
N VAL A 101 -1.06 1.07 -1.50
CA VAL A 101 -0.88 2.47 -1.09
C VAL A 101 -2.20 3.24 -1.11
N TYR A 102 -3.35 2.54 -1.06
CA TYR A 102 -4.68 3.14 -1.14
C TYR A 102 -4.95 4.22 -0.08
N TYR A 103 -4.41 4.03 1.12
CA TYR A 103 -4.57 4.96 2.24
C TYR A 103 -3.47 6.03 2.32
N TYR A 104 -2.54 6.05 1.37
CA TYR A 104 -1.48 7.04 1.30
C TYR A 104 -1.86 8.09 0.26
N SER A 105 -1.58 9.35 0.58
CA SER A 105 -1.73 10.43 -0.40
C SER A 105 -0.78 10.21 -1.57
N LYS A 106 -1.13 10.78 -2.74
CA LYS A 106 -0.26 10.71 -3.93
C LYS A 106 1.17 11.18 -3.63
N LYS A 107 1.30 12.26 -2.86
CA LYS A 107 2.60 12.78 -2.43
C LYS A 107 3.39 11.76 -1.61
N GLN A 108 2.76 11.13 -0.63
CA GLN A 108 3.40 10.07 0.17
C GLN A 108 3.80 8.87 -0.69
N THR A 109 2.96 8.48 -1.65
CA THR A 109 3.29 7.40 -2.58
C THR A 109 4.51 7.73 -3.43
N ILE A 110 4.61 8.97 -3.94
CA ILE A 110 5.79 9.45 -4.68
C ILE A 110 7.03 9.39 -3.78
N GLU A 111 6.94 9.92 -2.56
CA GLU A 111 8.05 9.91 -1.60
C GLU A 111 8.52 8.48 -1.25
N ILE A 112 7.58 7.53 -1.11
CA ILE A 112 7.91 6.11 -0.89
C ILE A 112 8.66 5.54 -2.09
N ILE A 113 8.17 5.76 -3.31
CA ILE A 113 8.81 5.24 -4.53
C ILE A 113 10.20 5.84 -4.70
N ASP A 114 10.32 7.17 -4.59
CA ASP A 114 11.60 7.88 -4.77
C ASP A 114 12.62 7.49 -3.70
N TYR A 115 12.17 7.23 -2.47
CA TYR A 115 13.04 6.69 -1.42
C TYR A 115 13.60 5.32 -1.79
N ILE A 116 12.75 4.40 -2.26
CA ILE A 116 13.17 3.05 -2.68
C ILE A 116 14.16 3.14 -3.85
N ILE A 117 13.86 3.97 -4.86
CA ILE A 117 14.76 4.22 -6.00
C ILE A 117 16.10 4.77 -5.51
N GLY A 118 16.08 5.77 -4.63
CA GLY A 118 17.29 6.37 -4.07
C GLY A 118 18.15 5.35 -3.34
N LYS A 119 17.56 4.52 -2.47
CA LYS A 119 18.27 3.45 -1.78
C LYS A 119 18.84 2.40 -2.74
N LYS A 120 18.10 2.00 -3.78
CA LYS A 120 18.62 1.08 -4.80
C LYS A 120 19.80 1.69 -5.58
N LYS A 121 19.73 2.98 -5.93
CA LYS A 121 20.81 3.70 -6.63
C LYS A 121 22.10 3.80 -5.82
N LEU A 122 22.01 3.87 -4.49
CA LEU A 122 23.19 3.84 -3.61
C LEU A 122 23.89 2.48 -3.63
N ILE A 123 23.14 1.39 -3.86
CA ILE A 123 23.69 0.03 -3.98
C ILE A 123 24.21 -0.22 -5.39
N ASP A 124 23.50 0.30 -6.39
CA ASP A 124 23.75 0.09 -7.81
C ASP A 124 23.53 1.39 -8.57
N ALA A 125 24.63 2.09 -8.87
CA ALA A 125 24.60 3.36 -9.58
C ALA A 125 24.02 3.27 -11.00
N THR A 126 23.95 2.06 -11.58
CA THR A 126 23.38 1.82 -12.92
C THR A 126 21.87 1.60 -12.90
N PHE A 127 21.26 1.58 -11.71
CA PHE A 127 19.82 1.38 -11.58
C PHE A 127 19.03 2.58 -12.13
N GLU A 128 18.29 2.33 -13.21
CA GLU A 128 17.36 3.29 -13.80
C GLU A 128 15.91 2.86 -13.57
N ASN A 129 15.11 3.79 -13.07
CA ASN A 129 13.66 3.63 -12.96
C ASN A 129 12.98 4.99 -13.15
N LYS A 130 11.72 4.97 -13.57
CA LYS A 130 10.88 6.16 -13.60
C LYS A 130 10.71 6.68 -12.17
N SER A 131 10.76 8.00 -12.00
CA SER A 131 10.45 8.63 -10.72
C SER A 131 9.03 8.31 -10.26
N GLY A 132 8.77 8.45 -8.95
CA GLY A 132 7.44 8.30 -8.38
C GLY A 132 6.42 9.21 -9.06
N GLN A 133 6.81 10.44 -9.40
CA GLN A 133 5.97 11.40 -10.12
C GLN A 133 5.60 10.88 -11.53
N GLU A 134 6.59 10.42 -12.31
CA GLU A 134 6.36 9.89 -13.66
C GLU A 134 5.47 8.64 -13.65
N LEU A 135 5.63 7.76 -12.65
CA LEU A 135 4.80 6.57 -12.48
C LEU A 135 3.35 6.96 -12.16
N ILE A 136 3.14 7.93 -11.29
CA ILE A 136 1.80 8.41 -10.92
C ILE A 136 1.12 9.15 -12.08
N ASP A 137 1.86 9.96 -12.84
CA ASP A 137 1.30 10.64 -14.01
C ASP A 137 0.99 9.66 -15.15
N GLY A 138 1.78 8.60 -15.30
CA GLY A 138 1.49 7.49 -16.19
C GLY A 138 0.11 6.87 -15.94
N LEU A 139 -0.32 6.75 -14.67
CA LEU A 139 -1.65 6.23 -14.32
C LEU A 139 -2.78 7.16 -14.75
N ARG A 140 -2.58 8.48 -14.75
CA ARG A 140 -3.62 9.44 -15.16
C ARG A 140 -3.93 9.36 -16.66
N ASN A 141 -2.93 8.98 -17.45
CA ASN A 141 -3.05 8.84 -18.90
C ASN A 141 -3.71 7.51 -19.31
N VAL A 142 -3.79 6.55 -18.38
CA VAL A 142 -4.60 5.33 -18.53
C VAL A 142 -6.02 5.67 -18.08
N LYS A 143 -6.81 6.31 -18.95
CA LYS A 143 -8.26 6.39 -18.75
C LYS A 143 -8.82 4.96 -18.76
N ILE A 144 -9.31 4.51 -17.62
CA ILE A 144 -10.24 3.37 -17.51
C ILE A 144 -11.62 3.85 -17.93
#